data_AF-A0A2G6FXJ2-F1
#
_entry.id   AF-A0A2G6FXJ2-F1
#
_cell.length_a   1.000
_cell.length_b   1.000
_cell.length_c   1.000
_cell.angle_alpha   90.00
_cell.angle_beta   90.00
_cell.angle_gamma   90.00
#
_symmetry.space_group_name_H-M   'P 1'
#
loop_
_entity.id
_entity.type
_entity.pdbx_description
1 polymer ?
#
loop_
_entity_poly.entity_id
_entity_poly.type
_entity_poly.pdbx_seq_one_letter_code
_entity_poly.pdbx_strand_id
1 'polypeptide(L)'
;MEGFVQGLPGCSKKFVRCPNLMYNRKCPYKFDFYCFPGPMGAREVLKMKFRTIALTVMVVLLGLGPVNGFAQIIAFTEDLESLDMADPNALGDAGWVVYANVFDPAGNYLYGYGTFPAPNNPAAPAFCALVAGEGGADQGAQQLSVFSDYENADHANGNTIEANVFREYTIGSGDVGKTWTFGFEGKLGELVAPSTATAFIKTLDPSSGYATTNLVTRDMTSAPVEWDGWTLSLTIDADLVGQLFQCGFANTATNYDGSSIIYDNISLTDAGGNTGNGLVAYSQDFESLDAANPSALGDEGWLVYGNVFDPAGNYLYGYGPAGAPNNPAAPAFCTLVTGEGGAGQGTQQLSVFSDYENADHANGNLIESNLYREQVIGGDDVGKTWVFTFQARKPFMGGVTAPASAAAFIKTLDPANGYNMTNHVTLDMSDIGGEWADYSLSLSINAGLVGQIFQIGFTNTSTLYQPTAVIYDNLLLREGEMSPAPMPEMFSARLGRNYPNPFNPATTIPFSLERSARVQLAIYDVAGRLVAELVNEDMAAGAHGVVWDGKTHDGANAASGQYRCVLRTAEGVQSRGMVLLK
;
A
#
# COMPACT_ATOMS: atom_id res chain seq x y z
N MET A 1 -31.34 -59.11 -25.87
CA MET A 1 -31.26 -59.73 -27.21
C MET A 1 -29.97 -60.49 -27.26
N GLU A 2 -30.05 -61.77 -27.60
CA GLU A 2 -28.92 -62.66 -27.81
C GLU A 2 -28.08 -62.22 -29.02
N GLY A 3 -26.78 -62.54 -28.98
CA GLY A 3 -25.85 -62.37 -30.09
C GLY A 3 -24.51 -63.02 -29.73
N PHE A 4 -24.31 -64.25 -30.22
CA PHE A 4 -23.08 -65.03 -30.13
C PHE A 4 -21.95 -64.43 -30.98
N VAL A 5 -20.67 -64.65 -30.61
CA VAL A 5 -19.62 -65.35 -31.41
C VAL A 5 -18.23 -65.21 -30.74
N GLN A 6 -17.65 -66.37 -30.39
CA GLN A 6 -16.24 -66.83 -30.43
C GLN A 6 -15.12 -65.84 -29.98
N GLY A 7 -14.25 -66.10 -29.00
CA GLY A 7 -13.69 -67.33 -28.45
C GLY A 7 -12.23 -67.51 -28.91
N LEU A 8 -11.23 -67.12 -28.10
CA LEU A 8 -9.83 -67.63 -28.10
C LEU A 8 -9.16 -67.35 -26.72
N PRO A 9 -8.11 -68.11 -26.33
CA PRO A 9 -7.97 -68.69 -24.98
C PRO A 9 -6.98 -67.95 -24.06
N GLY A 10 -7.23 -67.93 -22.75
CA GLY A 10 -6.19 -67.53 -21.77
C GLY A 10 -6.61 -67.00 -20.40
N CYS A 11 -7.88 -66.62 -20.15
CA CYS A 11 -8.28 -66.08 -18.83
C CYS A 11 -9.13 -67.07 -18.02
N SER A 12 -8.54 -67.64 -16.96
CA SER A 12 -9.31 -68.23 -15.87
C SER A 12 -9.83 -67.12 -14.94
N LYS A 13 -11.15 -67.07 -14.72
CA LYS A 13 -11.77 -66.15 -13.75
C LYS A 13 -11.54 -66.66 -12.33
N LYS A 14 -10.83 -65.91 -11.49
CA LYS A 14 -10.94 -66.01 -10.03
C LYS A 14 -11.94 -64.95 -9.54
N PHE A 15 -13.04 -65.39 -8.95
CA PHE A 15 -13.94 -64.53 -8.19
C PHE A 15 -13.32 -64.27 -6.80
N VAL A 16 -13.24 -63.00 -6.39
CA VAL A 16 -13.01 -62.64 -4.98
C VAL A 16 -14.23 -61.88 -4.49
N ARG A 17 -14.82 -62.38 -3.39
CA ARG A 17 -15.97 -61.81 -2.68
C ARG A 17 -15.56 -60.53 -1.96
N CYS A 18 -16.35 -59.47 -2.07
CA CYS A 18 -16.36 -58.39 -1.07
C CYS A 18 -17.06 -58.88 0.21
N PRO A 19 -16.45 -58.79 1.41
CA PRO A 19 -17.15 -58.94 2.66
C PRO A 19 -17.82 -57.61 3.06
N ASN A 20 -19.14 -57.68 3.24
CA ASN A 20 -20.03 -56.89 4.11
C ASN A 20 -19.95 -55.34 4.12
N LEU A 21 -21.00 -54.77 3.53
CA LEU A 21 -21.51 -53.41 3.69
C LEU A 21 -22.26 -53.20 5.01
N MET A 22 -22.11 -52.01 5.59
CA MET A 22 -23.14 -51.21 6.30
C MET A 22 -22.65 -49.75 6.12
N TYR A 23 -23.05 -48.94 5.14
CA TYR A 23 -24.38 -48.42 4.83
C TYR A 23 -24.39 -47.85 3.39
N ASN A 24 -25.42 -48.23 2.61
CA ASN A 24 -26.03 -47.56 1.45
C ASN A 24 -25.23 -46.51 0.62
N ARG A 25 -24.70 -46.92 -0.56
CA ARG A 25 -24.76 -46.20 -1.86
C ARG A 25 -24.12 -47.08 -2.98
N LYS A 26 -24.69 -47.03 -4.19
CA LYS A 26 -24.31 -47.86 -5.37
C LYS A 26 -22.84 -47.64 -5.80
N CYS A 27 -22.14 -48.72 -6.15
CA CYS A 27 -20.78 -48.71 -6.70
C CYS A 27 -20.80 -48.26 -8.18
N PRO A 28 -20.08 -47.19 -8.61
CA PRO A 28 -20.26 -46.60 -9.94
C PRO A 28 -19.06 -46.82 -10.90
N TYR A 29 -18.52 -48.04 -11.01
CA TYR A 29 -17.43 -48.28 -11.97
C TYR A 29 -17.68 -49.51 -12.85
N LYS A 30 -17.83 -49.28 -14.17
CA LYS A 30 -17.62 -50.25 -15.25
C LYS A 30 -16.12 -50.25 -15.60
N PHE A 31 -15.51 -51.43 -15.71
CA PHE A 31 -14.13 -51.62 -16.16
C PHE A 31 -14.13 -52.18 -17.59
N ASP A 32 -13.51 -51.47 -18.53
CA ASP A 32 -13.18 -52.01 -19.86
C ASP A 32 -11.66 -52.26 -19.94
N PHE A 33 -11.26 -53.43 -20.43
CA PHE A 33 -9.87 -53.83 -20.63
C PHE A 33 -9.47 -53.62 -22.10
N TYR A 34 -8.31 -52.99 -22.34
CA TYR A 34 -7.65 -52.97 -23.64
C TYR A 34 -6.22 -53.51 -23.52
N CYS A 35 -5.88 -54.51 -24.32
CA CYS A 35 -4.52 -55.04 -24.51
C CYS A 35 -3.92 -54.45 -25.80
N PHE A 36 -2.66 -54.01 -25.76
CA PHE A 36 -1.82 -53.86 -26.96
C PHE A 36 -0.42 -54.45 -26.70
N PRO A 37 0.20 -55.11 -27.71
CA PRO A 37 1.44 -55.86 -27.55
C PRO A 37 2.68 -54.97 -27.62
N GLY A 38 3.66 -55.24 -26.74
CA GLY A 38 5.00 -54.63 -26.81
C GLY A 38 5.91 -55.28 -27.87
N PRO A 39 7.17 -54.80 -27.98
CA PRO A 39 8.21 -55.54 -27.27
C PRO A 39 9.18 -54.68 -26.43
N MET A 40 9.32 -55.13 -25.18
CA MET A 40 10.47 -55.15 -24.25
C MET A 40 11.52 -54.03 -24.24
N GLY A 41 11.63 -53.39 -23.07
CA GLY A 41 12.87 -52.79 -22.57
C GLY A 41 12.70 -52.01 -21.28
N ALA A 42 13.14 -52.61 -20.17
CA ALA A 42 13.52 -51.97 -18.88
C ALA A 42 12.44 -51.60 -17.83
N ARG A 43 12.55 -52.33 -16.70
CA ARG A 43 12.33 -51.99 -15.27
C ARG A 43 11.08 -51.17 -14.88
N GLU A 44 10.19 -51.85 -14.14
CA GLU A 44 9.02 -51.29 -13.48
C GLU A 44 9.38 -50.25 -12.41
N VAL A 45 8.82 -49.04 -12.54
CA VAL A 45 8.60 -48.10 -11.44
C VAL A 45 7.11 -47.75 -11.46
N LEU A 46 6.46 -47.94 -10.31
CA LEU A 46 5.02 -47.80 -10.10
C LEU A 46 4.60 -46.31 -10.22
N LYS A 47 4.03 -45.90 -11.36
CA LYS A 47 3.42 -44.55 -11.52
C LYS A 47 1.93 -44.60 -11.21
N MET A 48 1.53 -43.88 -10.16
CA MET A 48 0.14 -43.60 -9.80
C MET A 48 -0.45 -42.57 -10.79
N LYS A 49 -1.54 -42.92 -11.48
CA LYS A 49 -2.19 -42.08 -12.50
C LYS A 49 -3.32 -41.25 -11.88
N PHE A 50 -3.22 -39.91 -11.92
CA PHE A 50 -4.37 -39.01 -11.81
C PHE A 50 -5.23 -39.09 -13.09
N ARG A 51 -6.56 -39.16 -12.93
CA ARG A 51 -7.54 -39.21 -14.03
C ARG A 51 -7.85 -37.79 -14.52
N THR A 52 -7.40 -37.48 -15.73
CA THR A 52 -7.81 -36.30 -16.51
C THR A 52 -9.25 -36.47 -17.01
N ILE A 53 -10.14 -35.52 -16.69
CA ILE A 53 -11.40 -35.33 -17.42
C ILE A 53 -11.06 -34.47 -18.63
N ALA A 54 -11.10 -35.06 -19.82
CA ALA A 54 -10.89 -34.35 -21.08
C ALA A 54 -12.14 -33.51 -21.41
N LEU A 55 -12.00 -32.18 -21.36
CA LEU A 55 -12.87 -31.27 -22.10
C LEU A 55 -12.10 -30.81 -23.34
N THR A 56 -12.60 -31.20 -24.50
CA THR A 56 -12.03 -30.94 -25.82
C THR A 56 -11.97 -29.43 -26.10
N VAL A 57 -10.78 -28.84 -26.17
CA VAL A 57 -10.55 -27.53 -26.80
C VAL A 57 -9.79 -27.76 -28.10
N MET A 58 -10.43 -27.39 -29.22
CA MET A 58 -9.81 -27.33 -30.54
C MET A 58 -8.57 -26.45 -30.50
N VAL A 59 -7.43 -27.00 -30.92
CA VAL A 59 -6.24 -26.21 -31.24
C VAL A 59 -6.54 -25.41 -32.51
N VAL A 60 -6.88 -24.13 -32.34
CA VAL A 60 -6.75 -23.15 -33.41
C VAL A 60 -5.32 -22.63 -33.37
N LEU A 61 -4.49 -23.05 -34.34
CA LEU A 61 -3.25 -22.36 -34.67
C LEU A 61 -3.62 -20.96 -35.20
N LEU A 62 -3.76 -20.00 -34.30
CA LEU A 62 -3.56 -18.59 -34.59
C LEU A 62 -2.21 -18.24 -34.00
N GLY A 63 -1.30 -17.72 -34.83
CA GLY A 63 -0.03 -17.20 -34.41
C GLY A 63 -0.25 -16.05 -33.42
N LEU A 64 -0.25 -16.37 -32.14
CA LEU A 64 -0.01 -15.42 -31.08
C LEU A 64 1.51 -15.35 -30.95
N GLY A 65 2.08 -14.28 -31.47
CA GLY A 65 3.40 -13.84 -31.03
C GLY A 65 3.40 -13.68 -29.51
N PRO A 66 4.57 -13.73 -28.86
CA PRO A 66 4.66 -13.56 -27.42
C PRO A 66 3.88 -12.31 -27.03
N VAL A 67 2.90 -12.49 -26.15
CA VAL A 67 2.30 -11.38 -25.43
C VAL A 67 3.45 -10.85 -24.60
N ASN A 68 4.02 -9.71 -25.01
CA ASN A 68 4.98 -8.97 -24.20
C ASN A 68 4.21 -8.49 -22.96
N GLY A 69 4.08 -9.35 -21.95
CA GLY A 69 3.92 -8.90 -20.59
C GLY A 69 5.10 -7.98 -20.31
N PHE A 70 4.83 -6.77 -19.83
CA PHE A 70 5.85 -5.80 -19.51
C PHE A 70 6.88 -6.47 -18.60
N ALA A 71 8.10 -6.71 -19.11
CA ALA A 71 9.20 -7.21 -18.31
C ALA A 71 9.55 -6.09 -17.33
N GLN A 72 9.15 -6.25 -16.08
CA GLN A 72 9.43 -5.33 -14.99
C GLN A 72 9.26 -6.06 -13.66
N ILE A 73 10.11 -5.76 -12.68
CA ILE A 73 9.88 -6.19 -11.30
C ILE A 73 8.67 -5.43 -10.75
N ILE A 74 7.75 -6.15 -10.13
CA ILE A 74 6.52 -5.59 -9.56
C ILE A 74 6.65 -5.63 -8.05
N ALA A 75 6.52 -4.46 -7.44
CA ALA A 75 6.49 -4.33 -6.00
C ALA A 75 5.18 -4.89 -5.41
N PHE A 76 5.23 -5.41 -4.20
CA PHE A 76 4.05 -5.94 -3.51
C PHE A 76 4.21 -5.87 -1.99
N THR A 77 3.09 -5.96 -1.31
CA THR A 77 2.98 -6.24 0.13
C THR A 77 2.01 -7.39 0.31
N GLU A 78 2.32 -8.27 1.25
CA GLU A 78 1.53 -9.46 1.55
C GLU A 78 1.54 -9.65 3.06
N ASP A 79 0.40 -9.34 3.67
CA ASP A 79 0.08 -9.59 5.08
C ASP A 79 -0.69 -10.91 5.26
N LEU A 80 -0.95 -11.65 4.16
CA LEU A 80 -1.58 -12.98 4.12
C LEU A 80 -3.03 -13.03 4.63
N GLU A 81 -3.53 -11.96 5.25
CA GLU A 81 -4.85 -11.92 5.90
C GLU A 81 -6.01 -11.98 4.91
N SER A 82 -5.77 -11.52 3.69
CA SER A 82 -6.76 -11.54 2.62
C SER A 82 -6.94 -12.92 1.97
N LEU A 83 -6.03 -13.87 2.24
CA LEU A 83 -6.02 -15.18 1.61
C LEU A 83 -6.94 -16.16 2.32
N ASP A 84 -7.68 -16.98 1.57
CA ASP A 84 -8.52 -18.03 2.14
C ASP A 84 -7.66 -19.26 2.49
N MET A 85 -7.41 -19.49 3.78
CA MET A 85 -6.65 -20.67 4.24
C MET A 85 -7.22 -22.01 3.76
N ALA A 86 -8.53 -22.08 3.47
CA ALA A 86 -9.17 -23.31 3.01
C ALA A 86 -8.98 -23.55 1.50
N ASP A 87 -8.55 -22.54 0.73
CA ASP A 87 -8.31 -22.67 -0.69
C ASP A 87 -6.92 -23.25 -0.95
N PRO A 88 -6.82 -24.44 -1.60
CA PRO A 88 -5.53 -25.05 -1.93
C PRO A 88 -4.66 -24.24 -2.89
N ASN A 89 -5.22 -23.26 -3.58
CA ASN A 89 -4.50 -22.42 -4.54
C ASN A 89 -4.20 -21.01 -4.00
N ALA A 90 -4.61 -20.65 -2.78
CA ALA A 90 -4.53 -19.28 -2.26
C ALA A 90 -3.16 -18.62 -2.48
N LEU A 91 -2.07 -19.31 -2.12
CA LEU A 91 -0.70 -18.80 -2.30
C LEU A 91 -0.30 -18.71 -3.78
N GLY A 92 -0.66 -19.72 -4.58
CA GLY A 92 -0.42 -19.76 -6.02
C GLY A 92 -1.15 -18.64 -6.78
N ASP A 93 -2.40 -18.39 -6.43
CA ASP A 93 -3.24 -17.33 -7.00
C ASP A 93 -2.79 -15.94 -6.55
N ALA A 94 -2.27 -15.83 -5.32
CA ALA A 94 -1.57 -14.63 -4.88
C ALA A 94 -0.32 -14.39 -5.73
N GLY A 95 0.28 -15.44 -6.31
CA GLY A 95 1.40 -15.42 -7.26
C GLY A 95 2.71 -15.96 -6.71
N TRP A 96 2.67 -16.69 -5.60
CA TRP A 96 3.80 -17.46 -5.09
C TRP A 96 4.03 -18.71 -5.92
N VAL A 97 5.29 -19.05 -6.16
CA VAL A 97 5.71 -20.23 -6.90
C VAL A 97 6.71 -21.05 -6.10
N VAL A 98 6.81 -22.34 -6.45
CA VAL A 98 7.69 -23.30 -5.79
C VAL A 98 8.60 -24.03 -6.75
N TYR A 99 9.78 -24.39 -6.26
CA TYR A 99 10.76 -25.21 -6.96
C TYR A 99 11.59 -26.00 -5.93
N ALA A 100 11.96 -27.24 -6.24
CA ALA A 100 12.83 -28.03 -5.38
C ALA A 100 14.05 -28.59 -6.09
N ASN A 101 15.15 -28.68 -5.33
CA ASN A 101 16.36 -29.41 -5.69
C ASN A 101 16.51 -30.62 -4.77
N VAL A 102 16.97 -31.74 -5.34
CA VAL A 102 17.24 -32.98 -4.60
C VAL A 102 18.71 -33.34 -4.72
N PHE A 103 19.33 -33.62 -3.59
CA PHE A 103 20.74 -33.98 -3.46
C PHE A 103 20.89 -35.34 -2.79
N ASP A 104 21.87 -36.13 -3.23
CA ASP A 104 22.22 -37.38 -2.53
C ASP A 104 22.85 -37.09 -1.15
N PRO A 105 23.04 -38.11 -0.28
CA PRO A 105 23.64 -37.91 1.04
C PRO A 105 25.09 -37.42 1.01
N ALA A 106 25.76 -37.44 -0.16
CA ALA A 106 27.09 -36.89 -0.34
C ALA A 106 27.07 -35.43 -0.83
N GLY A 107 25.88 -34.85 -1.03
CA GLY A 107 25.68 -33.47 -1.50
C GLY A 107 25.72 -33.31 -3.02
N ASN A 108 25.74 -34.40 -3.80
CA ASN A 108 25.69 -34.29 -5.25
C ASN A 108 24.27 -34.01 -5.72
N TYR A 109 24.12 -33.04 -6.61
CA TYR A 109 22.84 -32.75 -7.25
C TYR A 109 22.34 -33.96 -8.04
N LEU A 110 21.09 -34.36 -7.80
CA LEU A 110 20.42 -35.43 -8.52
C LEU A 110 19.50 -34.88 -9.60
N TYR A 111 18.52 -34.06 -9.21
CA TYR A 111 17.54 -33.45 -10.10
C TYR A 111 16.81 -32.30 -9.39
N GLY A 112 16.01 -31.55 -10.14
CA GLY A 112 15.10 -30.54 -9.62
C GLY A 112 13.77 -30.58 -10.35
N TYR A 113 12.74 -30.02 -9.71
CA TYR A 113 11.37 -30.05 -10.22
C TYR A 113 10.63 -28.77 -9.83
N GLY A 114 9.78 -28.29 -10.74
CA GLY A 114 9.17 -26.97 -10.73
C GLY A 114 9.41 -26.25 -12.06
N THR A 115 9.00 -25.00 -12.21
CA THR A 115 8.22 -24.20 -11.25
C THR A 115 6.73 -24.58 -11.24
N PHE A 116 6.08 -24.51 -10.07
CA PHE A 116 4.64 -24.71 -9.91
C PHE A 116 4.04 -23.58 -9.06
N PRO A 117 2.74 -23.26 -9.19
CA PRO A 117 2.05 -22.42 -8.21
C PRO A 117 2.20 -22.99 -6.81
N ALA A 118 2.43 -22.14 -5.81
CA ALA A 118 2.61 -22.55 -4.43
C ALA A 118 1.32 -23.19 -3.89
N PRO A 119 1.38 -24.43 -3.37
CA PRO A 119 0.22 -25.08 -2.79
C PRO A 119 -0.08 -24.49 -1.41
N ASN A 120 -1.35 -24.50 -1.02
CA ASN A 120 -1.77 -24.22 0.35
C ASN A 120 -2.52 -25.41 0.94
N ASN A 121 -1.80 -26.34 1.57
CA ASN A 121 -2.44 -27.49 2.20
C ASN A 121 -1.77 -27.85 3.54
N PRO A 122 -2.24 -27.30 4.67
CA PRO A 122 -1.67 -27.63 5.97
C PRO A 122 -1.89 -29.10 6.39
N ALA A 123 -2.80 -29.83 5.74
CA ALA A 123 -3.05 -31.25 6.02
C ALA A 123 -2.17 -32.22 5.20
N ALA A 124 -1.53 -31.74 4.14
CA ALA A 124 -0.50 -32.45 3.37
C ALA A 124 0.60 -31.45 3.00
N PRO A 125 1.47 -31.11 3.97
CA PRO A 125 2.47 -30.07 3.80
C PRO A 125 3.51 -30.50 2.77
N ALA A 126 3.44 -29.93 1.58
CA ALA A 126 4.49 -30.04 0.56
C ALA A 126 5.59 -29.02 0.85
N PHE A 127 5.55 -27.83 0.25
CA PHE A 127 6.58 -26.79 0.35
C PHE A 127 6.27 -25.70 1.39
N CYS A 128 4.99 -25.40 1.54
CA CYS A 128 4.49 -24.31 2.36
C CYS A 128 3.02 -24.51 2.71
N ALA A 129 2.55 -23.74 3.68
CA ALA A 129 1.13 -23.60 3.99
C ALA A 129 0.86 -22.28 4.71
N LEU A 130 -0.37 -21.79 4.58
CA LEU A 130 -0.90 -20.81 5.52
C LEU A 130 -1.15 -21.48 6.87
N VAL A 131 -0.66 -20.87 7.94
CA VAL A 131 -0.86 -21.28 9.33
C VAL A 131 -1.55 -20.17 10.10
N ALA A 132 -2.26 -20.52 11.17
CA ALA A 132 -2.99 -19.54 11.98
C ALA A 132 -2.54 -19.58 13.44
N GLY A 133 -2.63 -18.43 14.10
CA GLY A 133 -2.34 -18.30 15.53
C GLY A 133 -0.85 -18.31 15.88
N GLU A 134 0.03 -18.14 14.89
CA GLU A 134 1.47 -17.98 15.10
C GLU A 134 1.86 -16.50 15.28
N GLY A 135 0.99 -15.57 14.89
CA GLY A 135 1.20 -14.12 14.96
C GLY A 135 0.96 -13.49 16.34
N GLY A 136 1.46 -12.26 16.49
CA GLY A 136 1.16 -11.33 17.59
C GLY A 136 0.12 -10.28 17.20
N ALA A 137 0.08 -9.16 17.92
CA ALA A 137 -0.80 -8.04 17.57
C ALA A 137 -0.46 -7.43 16.20
N ASP A 138 0.81 -7.50 15.80
CA ASP A 138 1.35 -6.86 14.59
C ASP A 138 1.40 -7.81 13.38
N GLN A 139 1.34 -9.13 13.61
CA GLN A 139 1.39 -10.18 12.57
C GLN A 139 0.02 -10.80 12.28
N GLY A 140 -1.05 -10.25 12.84
CA GLY A 140 -2.40 -10.72 12.56
C GLY A 140 -2.68 -12.19 12.94
N ALA A 141 -3.63 -12.77 12.22
CA ALA A 141 -4.19 -14.09 12.49
C ALA A 141 -3.56 -15.21 11.63
N GLN A 142 -2.97 -14.88 10.47
CA GLN A 142 -2.50 -15.83 9.46
C GLN A 142 -1.06 -15.54 9.03
N GLN A 143 -0.27 -16.60 8.86
CA GLN A 143 1.15 -16.49 8.52
C GLN A 143 1.57 -17.54 7.50
N LEU A 144 2.71 -17.32 6.84
CA LEU A 144 3.27 -18.25 5.86
C LEU A 144 4.30 -19.15 6.55
N SER A 145 4.03 -20.45 6.58
CA SER A 145 5.02 -21.45 6.99
C SER A 145 5.69 -22.03 5.74
N VAL A 146 7.03 -21.98 5.69
CA VAL A 146 7.84 -22.57 4.61
C VAL A 146 8.73 -23.67 5.19
N PHE A 147 8.77 -24.81 4.51
CA PHE A 147 9.47 -26.02 4.91
C PHE A 147 9.91 -26.84 3.68
N SER A 148 10.68 -27.89 3.90
CA SER A 148 11.07 -28.84 2.85
C SER A 148 9.86 -29.60 2.28
N ASP A 149 9.95 -30.07 1.03
CA ASP A 149 8.88 -30.84 0.38
C ASP A 149 8.66 -32.22 1.01
N TYR A 150 7.81 -32.30 2.03
CA TYR A 150 7.51 -33.55 2.72
C TYR A 150 6.64 -34.53 1.92
N GLU A 151 6.16 -34.16 0.73
CA GLU A 151 5.57 -35.14 -0.19
C GLU A 151 6.63 -35.92 -0.99
N ASN A 152 7.88 -35.44 -0.99
CA ASN A 152 8.96 -36.12 -1.69
C ASN A 152 9.45 -37.36 -0.92
N ALA A 153 9.24 -38.53 -1.52
CA ALA A 153 9.66 -39.82 -0.97
C ALA A 153 11.18 -39.97 -0.82
N ASP A 154 11.98 -39.15 -1.50
CA ASP A 154 13.44 -39.22 -1.43
C ASP A 154 14.01 -38.81 -0.07
N HIS A 155 13.24 -38.10 0.76
CA HIS A 155 13.59 -37.91 2.17
C HIS A 155 13.87 -39.25 2.87
N ALA A 156 13.08 -40.30 2.58
CA ALA A 156 13.27 -41.64 3.17
C ALA A 156 14.56 -42.34 2.72
N ASN A 157 15.17 -41.87 1.64
CA ASN A 157 16.44 -42.37 1.11
C ASN A 157 17.65 -41.63 1.72
N GLY A 158 17.43 -40.70 2.65
CA GLY A 158 18.46 -39.84 3.23
C GLY A 158 18.90 -38.69 2.30
N ASN A 159 18.22 -38.51 1.16
CA ASN A 159 18.49 -37.38 0.27
C ASN A 159 18.08 -36.07 0.94
N THR A 160 18.80 -35.01 0.63
CA THR A 160 18.46 -33.65 1.05
C THR A 160 17.57 -33.02 -0.02
N ILE A 161 16.45 -32.47 0.40
CA ILE A 161 15.52 -31.74 -0.45
C ILE A 161 15.59 -30.27 -0.04
N GLU A 162 15.90 -29.41 -0.98
CA GLU A 162 15.82 -27.95 -0.85
C GLU A 162 14.53 -27.48 -1.52
N ALA A 163 13.56 -27.05 -0.72
CA ALA A 163 12.33 -26.44 -1.20
C ALA A 163 12.49 -24.92 -1.26
N ASN A 164 12.14 -24.31 -2.37
CA ASN A 164 12.13 -22.86 -2.58
C ASN A 164 10.68 -22.40 -2.75
N VAL A 165 10.28 -21.33 -2.06
CA VAL A 165 8.98 -20.64 -2.18
C VAL A 165 9.25 -19.17 -2.44
N PHE A 166 8.86 -18.64 -3.60
CA PHE A 166 9.32 -17.33 -4.06
C PHE A 166 8.36 -16.64 -5.02
N ARG A 167 8.61 -15.36 -5.27
CA ARG A 167 8.07 -14.59 -6.39
C ARG A 167 9.12 -14.47 -7.49
N GLU A 168 8.67 -14.44 -8.74
CA GLU A 168 9.54 -14.33 -9.91
C GLU A 168 9.06 -13.22 -10.85
N TYR A 169 10.00 -12.42 -11.33
CA TYR A 169 9.76 -11.36 -12.31
C TYR A 169 10.85 -11.37 -13.39
N THR A 170 10.54 -10.89 -14.59
CA THR A 170 11.58 -10.61 -15.60
C THR A 170 12.06 -9.18 -15.42
N ILE A 171 13.37 -8.97 -15.36
CA ILE A 171 13.97 -7.65 -15.16
C ILE A 171 13.82 -6.82 -16.43
N GLY A 172 13.19 -5.65 -16.28
CA GLY A 172 12.99 -4.68 -17.34
C GLY A 172 14.11 -3.64 -17.42
N SER A 173 14.19 -2.93 -18.55
CA SER A 173 15.07 -1.76 -18.65
C SER A 173 14.66 -0.62 -17.71
N GLY A 174 13.39 -0.57 -17.28
CA GLY A 174 12.89 0.40 -16.30
C GLY A 174 13.28 0.09 -14.85
N ASP A 175 13.85 -1.09 -14.59
CA ASP A 175 14.35 -1.46 -13.27
C ASP A 175 15.80 -1.02 -13.05
N VAL A 176 16.53 -0.70 -14.12
CA VAL A 176 17.95 -0.34 -14.07
C VAL A 176 18.20 0.89 -13.20
N GLY A 177 19.14 0.77 -12.27
CA GLY A 177 19.47 1.80 -11.28
C GLY A 177 18.57 1.80 -10.04
N LYS A 178 17.47 1.03 -10.03
CA LYS A 178 16.65 0.86 -8.83
C LYS A 178 17.28 -0.14 -7.87
N THR A 179 17.15 0.14 -6.58
CA THR A 179 17.41 -0.83 -5.52
C THR A 179 16.09 -1.42 -5.06
N TRP A 180 15.93 -2.72 -5.27
CA TRP A 180 14.78 -3.49 -4.79
C TRP A 180 15.10 -4.08 -3.43
N THR A 181 14.19 -3.90 -2.48
CA THR A 181 14.29 -4.35 -1.09
C THR A 181 13.18 -5.34 -0.80
N PHE A 182 13.58 -6.57 -0.49
CA PHE A 182 12.70 -7.62 -0.01
C PHE A 182 12.70 -7.58 1.52
N GLY A 183 11.58 -7.16 2.12
CA GLY A 183 11.37 -7.08 3.56
C GLY A 183 10.44 -8.19 4.04
N PHE A 184 10.67 -8.71 5.23
CA PHE A 184 9.81 -9.70 5.87
C PHE A 184 10.06 -9.74 7.38
N GLU A 185 9.06 -10.17 8.12
CA GLU A 185 9.19 -10.60 9.50
C GLU A 185 9.22 -12.13 9.54
N GLY A 186 9.89 -12.69 10.54
CA GLY A 186 9.93 -14.13 10.71
C GLY A 186 10.31 -14.58 12.11
N LYS A 187 9.92 -15.82 12.41
CA LYS A 187 10.26 -16.51 13.65
C LYS A 187 10.48 -18.00 13.40
N LEU A 188 11.12 -18.65 14.35
CA LEU A 188 11.37 -20.09 14.33
C LEU A 188 10.05 -20.86 14.34
N GLY A 189 9.87 -21.75 13.35
CA GLY A 189 8.84 -22.78 13.38
C GLY A 189 9.41 -24.09 13.91
N GLU A 190 8.94 -25.22 13.38
CA GLU A 190 9.50 -26.54 13.69
C GLU A 190 10.75 -26.83 12.85
N LEU A 191 11.85 -26.12 13.10
CA LEU A 191 13.16 -26.41 12.48
C LEU A 191 14.04 -27.23 13.43
N VAL A 192 14.59 -28.34 12.93
CA VAL A 192 15.46 -29.26 13.67
C VAL A 192 16.70 -29.55 12.83
N ALA A 193 17.88 -29.52 13.46
CA ALA A 193 19.13 -29.88 12.78
C ALA A 193 19.06 -31.33 12.24
N PRO A 194 19.55 -31.61 11.02
CA PRO A 194 20.44 -30.77 10.21
C PRO A 194 19.74 -29.83 9.21
N SER A 195 18.43 -29.64 9.30
CA SER A 195 17.69 -28.74 8.41
C SER A 195 18.22 -27.31 8.47
N THR A 196 18.14 -26.61 7.35
CA THR A 196 18.53 -25.19 7.24
C THR A 196 17.44 -24.37 6.58
N ALA A 197 17.44 -23.07 6.83
CA ALA A 197 16.52 -22.13 6.21
C ALA A 197 17.26 -20.86 5.77
N THR A 198 16.83 -20.24 4.69
CA THR A 198 17.46 -19.05 4.11
C THR A 198 16.42 -18.20 3.38
N ALA A 199 16.41 -16.89 3.62
CA ALA A 199 15.74 -15.94 2.73
C ALA A 199 16.71 -15.47 1.65
N PHE A 200 16.22 -15.17 0.44
CA PHE A 200 17.07 -14.80 -0.67
C PHE A 200 16.47 -13.76 -1.61
N ILE A 201 17.36 -13.01 -2.27
CA ILE A 201 17.15 -12.42 -3.60
C ILE A 201 18.17 -13.07 -4.52
N LYS A 202 17.74 -13.55 -5.69
CA LYS A 202 18.66 -14.05 -6.72
C LYS A 202 18.23 -13.63 -8.12
N THR A 203 19.21 -13.61 -9.02
CA THR A 203 18.95 -13.39 -10.45
C THR A 203 19.47 -14.56 -11.27
N LEU A 204 18.71 -14.95 -12.29
CA LEU A 204 19.02 -16.08 -13.16
C LEU A 204 19.04 -15.61 -14.61
N ASP A 205 20.08 -15.97 -15.37
CA ASP A 205 20.20 -15.61 -16.78
C ASP A 205 19.63 -16.72 -17.69
N PRO A 206 18.43 -16.55 -18.29
CA PRO A 206 17.84 -17.55 -19.17
C PRO A 206 18.67 -17.79 -20.44
N SER A 207 19.46 -16.79 -20.87
CA SER A 207 20.34 -16.91 -22.04
C SER A 207 21.60 -17.74 -21.75
N SER A 208 21.95 -17.88 -20.48
CA SER A 208 23.06 -18.70 -19.97
C SER A 208 22.56 -19.94 -19.22
N GLY A 209 21.44 -20.53 -19.68
CA GLY A 209 20.90 -21.77 -19.12
C GLY A 209 20.43 -21.63 -17.66
N TYR A 210 19.89 -20.46 -17.30
CA TYR A 210 19.43 -20.10 -15.96
C TYR A 210 20.55 -20.09 -14.91
N ALA A 211 21.77 -19.75 -15.30
CA ALA A 211 22.86 -19.56 -14.36
C ALA A 211 22.55 -18.43 -13.36
N THR A 212 22.78 -18.68 -12.07
CA THR A 212 22.66 -17.65 -11.05
C THR A 212 23.75 -16.60 -11.23
N THR A 213 23.35 -15.35 -11.42
CA THR A 213 24.25 -14.20 -11.64
C THR A 213 24.42 -13.35 -10.39
N ASN A 214 23.37 -13.22 -9.57
CA ASN A 214 23.46 -12.64 -8.23
C ASN A 214 22.73 -13.51 -7.22
N LEU A 215 23.23 -13.52 -5.99
CA LEU A 215 22.63 -14.21 -4.85
C LEU A 215 22.92 -13.41 -3.57
N VAL A 216 21.86 -12.84 -3.01
CA VAL A 216 21.85 -12.15 -1.71
C VAL A 216 21.03 -13.00 -0.76
N THR A 217 21.59 -13.34 0.41
CA THR A 217 20.95 -14.30 1.31
C THR A 217 20.99 -13.84 2.77
N ARG A 218 19.97 -14.25 3.53
CA ARG A 218 19.93 -14.20 4.99
C ARG A 218 19.73 -15.60 5.53
N ASP A 219 20.66 -16.07 6.38
CA ASP A 219 20.49 -17.33 7.09
C ASP A 219 19.36 -17.19 8.13
N MET A 220 18.36 -18.06 8.01
CA MET A 220 17.18 -18.12 8.87
C MET A 220 17.19 -19.38 9.76
N THR A 221 18.23 -20.21 9.67
CA THR A 221 18.36 -21.48 10.42
C THR A 221 18.33 -21.27 11.94
N SER A 222 18.78 -20.10 12.41
CA SER A 222 18.77 -19.71 13.82
C SER A 222 17.84 -18.53 14.09
N ALA A 223 16.72 -18.44 13.36
CA ALA A 223 15.70 -17.42 13.62
C ALA A 223 15.25 -17.45 15.10
N PRO A 224 14.94 -16.28 15.70
CA PRO A 224 14.41 -16.20 17.06
C PRO A 224 13.03 -16.87 17.16
N VAL A 225 12.66 -17.31 18.37
CA VAL A 225 11.29 -17.81 18.66
C VAL A 225 10.25 -16.69 18.70
N GLU A 226 10.71 -15.47 18.97
CA GLU A 226 9.94 -14.23 18.84
C GLU A 226 10.09 -13.67 17.42
N TRP A 227 9.15 -12.84 17.00
CA TRP A 227 9.21 -12.16 15.71
C TRP A 227 10.35 -11.14 15.66
N ASP A 228 11.07 -11.12 14.54
CA ASP A 228 12.06 -10.09 14.20
C ASP A 228 11.99 -9.79 12.69
N GLY A 229 12.49 -8.63 12.29
CA GLY A 229 12.36 -8.10 10.92
C GLY A 229 13.69 -8.09 10.18
N TRP A 230 13.66 -8.46 8.90
CA TRP A 230 14.86 -8.44 8.05
C TRP A 230 14.56 -7.88 6.66
N THR A 231 15.63 -7.38 6.03
CA THR A 231 15.60 -6.91 4.66
C THR A 231 16.78 -7.48 3.88
N LEU A 232 16.55 -7.77 2.61
CA LEU A 232 17.56 -8.05 1.59
C LEU A 232 17.40 -7.02 0.48
N SER A 233 18.48 -6.54 -0.11
CA SER A 233 18.41 -5.58 -1.20
C SER A 233 19.33 -5.94 -2.36
N LEU A 234 18.89 -5.64 -3.58
CA LEU A 234 19.67 -5.76 -4.81
C LEU A 234 19.45 -4.54 -5.70
N THR A 235 20.52 -3.86 -6.08
CA THR A 235 20.50 -2.84 -7.13
C THR A 235 20.55 -3.51 -8.50
N ILE A 236 19.71 -3.05 -9.43
CA ILE A 236 19.63 -3.62 -10.77
C ILE A 236 20.60 -2.89 -11.70
N ASP A 237 21.63 -3.60 -12.13
CA ASP A 237 22.55 -3.13 -13.16
C ASP A 237 22.00 -3.39 -14.58
N ALA A 238 22.50 -2.64 -15.57
CA ALA A 238 21.99 -2.68 -16.94
C ALA A 238 22.17 -4.05 -17.63
N ASP A 239 23.13 -4.86 -17.20
CA ASP A 239 23.40 -6.21 -17.69
C ASP A 239 22.46 -7.27 -17.12
N LEU A 240 21.65 -6.92 -16.11
CA LEU A 240 20.61 -7.79 -15.57
C LEU A 240 19.30 -7.73 -16.35
N VAL A 241 19.15 -6.80 -17.28
CA VAL A 241 17.94 -6.67 -18.10
C VAL A 241 17.69 -7.95 -18.90
N GLY A 242 16.47 -8.47 -18.83
CA GLY A 242 16.05 -9.73 -19.44
C GLY A 242 16.36 -10.99 -18.62
N GLN A 243 17.09 -10.86 -17.51
CA GLN A 243 17.24 -11.95 -16.54
C GLN A 243 15.99 -12.08 -15.66
N LEU A 244 15.87 -13.21 -14.96
CA LEU A 244 14.82 -13.41 -13.95
C LEU A 244 15.30 -12.89 -12.61
N PHE A 245 14.45 -12.14 -11.91
CA PHE A 245 14.58 -11.76 -10.52
C PHE A 245 13.69 -12.66 -9.66
N GLN A 246 14.25 -13.24 -8.60
CA GLN A 246 13.51 -14.07 -7.66
C GLN A 246 13.78 -13.61 -6.22
N CYS A 247 12.72 -13.46 -5.43
CA CYS A 247 12.82 -13.20 -3.99
C CYS A 247 11.91 -14.13 -3.20
N GLY A 248 12.40 -14.67 -2.09
CA GLY A 248 11.62 -15.61 -1.28
C GLY A 248 12.46 -16.37 -0.26
N PHE A 249 12.03 -17.59 0.04
CA PHE A 249 12.54 -18.42 1.12
C PHE A 249 12.93 -19.81 0.60
N ALA A 250 13.95 -20.40 1.19
CA ALA A 250 14.44 -21.73 0.88
C ALA A 250 14.72 -22.52 2.16
N ASN A 251 14.25 -23.76 2.21
CA ASN A 251 14.40 -24.63 3.37
C ASN A 251 14.93 -25.98 2.91
N THR A 252 15.94 -26.51 3.62
CA THR A 252 16.50 -27.83 3.34
C THR A 252 16.19 -28.79 4.47
N ALA A 253 15.84 -30.02 4.12
CA ALA A 253 15.72 -31.11 5.09
C ALA A 253 16.13 -32.46 4.48
N THR A 254 16.42 -33.42 5.33
CA THR A 254 16.55 -34.85 5.01
C THR A 254 15.70 -35.65 6.00
N ASN A 255 15.37 -36.90 5.69
CA ASN A 255 14.63 -37.79 6.60
C ASN A 255 13.30 -37.24 7.15
N TYR A 256 12.66 -36.29 6.47
CA TYR A 256 11.48 -35.56 6.97
C TYR A 256 11.72 -34.79 8.27
N ASP A 257 12.97 -34.41 8.55
CA ASP A 257 13.30 -33.58 9.69
C ASP A 257 12.59 -32.22 9.59
N GLY A 258 12.12 -31.72 10.72
CA GLY A 258 11.49 -30.41 10.80
C GLY A 258 12.38 -29.32 10.20
N SER A 259 11.81 -28.47 9.36
CA SER A 259 12.53 -27.40 8.66
C SER A 259 11.76 -26.09 8.63
N SER A 260 10.64 -25.97 9.36
CA SER A 260 9.74 -24.83 9.19
C SER A 260 10.30 -23.54 9.76
N ILE A 261 10.20 -22.46 8.98
CA ILE A 261 10.24 -21.07 9.46
C ILE A 261 8.89 -20.42 9.13
N ILE A 262 8.43 -19.54 10.01
CA ILE A 262 7.16 -18.83 9.87
C ILE A 262 7.47 -17.38 9.52
N TYR A 263 6.78 -16.85 8.52
CA TYR A 263 6.99 -15.53 7.95
C TYR A 263 5.69 -14.75 7.86
N ASP A 264 5.80 -13.43 7.93
CA ASP A 264 4.69 -12.50 7.76
C ASP A 264 5.18 -11.11 7.35
N ASN A 265 4.26 -10.17 7.08
CA ASN A 265 4.53 -8.78 6.72
C ASN A 265 5.56 -8.68 5.57
N ILE A 266 5.32 -9.48 4.54
CA ILE A 266 6.25 -9.67 3.43
C ILE A 266 6.07 -8.53 2.43
N SER A 267 7.18 -7.97 1.96
CA SER A 267 7.15 -6.89 0.98
C SER A 267 8.31 -6.97 0.00
N LEU A 268 8.06 -6.47 -1.21
CA LEU A 268 9.09 -6.13 -2.18
C LEU A 268 8.83 -4.70 -2.61
N THR A 269 9.75 -3.79 -2.32
CA THR A 269 9.63 -2.37 -2.67
C THR A 269 10.88 -1.92 -3.41
N ASP A 270 10.75 -0.90 -4.27
CA ASP A 270 11.93 -0.16 -4.72
C ASP A 270 12.22 0.99 -3.73
N ALA A 271 13.41 1.58 -3.82
CA ALA A 271 13.80 2.73 -2.99
C ALA A 271 12.87 3.97 -3.12
N GLY A 272 11.86 3.94 -4.00
CA GLY A 272 10.80 4.93 -4.11
C GLY A 272 9.52 4.60 -3.33
N GLY A 273 9.46 3.47 -2.62
CA GLY A 273 8.28 3.07 -1.83
C GLY A 273 7.08 2.59 -2.65
N ASN A 274 7.29 2.27 -3.93
CA ASN A 274 6.24 1.84 -4.83
C ASN A 274 5.80 0.40 -4.49
N THR A 275 4.50 0.12 -4.38
CA THR A 275 3.89 -1.22 -4.38
C THR A 275 3.02 -1.30 -5.64
N GLY A 276 3.35 -2.15 -6.60
CA GLY A 276 2.83 -2.14 -7.97
C GLY A 276 1.37 -2.59 -8.11
N ASN A 277 0.53 -2.34 -7.10
CA ASN A 277 -0.84 -2.82 -7.02
C ASN A 277 -1.84 -1.67 -7.21
N GLY A 278 -1.80 -1.06 -8.41
CA GLY A 278 -2.64 0.08 -8.74
C GLY A 278 -2.50 1.26 -7.78
N LEU A 279 -3.40 2.22 -7.91
CA LEU A 279 -3.46 3.33 -6.99
C LEU A 279 -4.08 2.87 -5.67
N VAL A 280 -3.48 3.28 -4.56
CA VAL A 280 -3.89 2.98 -3.19
C VAL A 280 -4.26 4.26 -2.48
N ALA A 281 -5.34 4.20 -1.68
CA ALA A 281 -5.75 5.32 -0.86
C ALA A 281 -4.65 5.70 0.14
N TYR A 282 -4.51 7.00 0.37
CA TYR A 282 -3.48 7.54 1.25
C TYR A 282 -4.07 8.67 2.08
N SER A 283 -3.77 8.73 3.37
CA SER A 283 -4.14 9.84 4.23
C SER A 283 -2.97 10.27 5.11
N GLN A 284 -2.86 11.56 5.38
CA GLN A 284 -1.83 12.10 6.26
C GLN A 284 -2.33 13.39 6.93
N ASP A 285 -2.32 13.38 8.26
CA ASP A 285 -2.61 14.53 9.13
C ASP A 285 -1.33 15.08 9.80
N PHE A 286 -0.17 14.48 9.54
CA PHE A 286 1.16 14.85 10.02
C PHE A 286 1.37 14.76 11.54
N GLU A 287 0.36 14.40 12.32
CA GLU A 287 0.43 14.39 13.79
C GLU A 287 1.22 13.19 14.34
N SER A 288 1.33 12.10 13.57
CA SER A 288 2.10 10.92 13.96
C SER A 288 3.60 11.06 13.68
N LEU A 289 4.03 12.10 12.96
CA LEU A 289 5.40 12.25 12.50
C LEU A 289 6.28 12.96 13.52
N ASP A 290 7.47 12.40 13.79
CA ASP A 290 8.45 13.07 14.64
C ASP A 290 9.02 14.31 13.93
N ALA A 291 8.54 15.49 14.34
CA ALA A 291 9.00 16.79 13.84
C ALA A 291 10.52 17.00 14.00
N ALA A 292 11.18 16.30 14.91
CA ALA A 292 12.62 16.39 15.13
C ALA A 292 13.44 15.46 14.22
N ASN A 293 12.83 14.45 13.59
CA ASN A 293 13.51 13.56 12.65
C ASN A 293 13.73 14.27 11.30
N PRO A 294 14.99 14.47 10.84
CA PRO A 294 15.29 15.11 9.56
C PRO A 294 14.74 14.39 8.32
N SER A 295 14.42 13.10 8.45
CA SER A 295 13.87 12.26 7.37
C SER A 295 12.38 11.97 7.53
N ALA A 296 11.68 12.56 8.51
CA ALA A 296 10.30 12.18 8.85
C ALA A 296 9.34 12.13 7.64
N LEU A 297 9.46 13.08 6.71
CA LEU A 297 8.64 13.11 5.50
C LEU A 297 9.12 12.10 4.45
N GLY A 298 10.44 11.97 4.26
CA GLY A 298 11.05 11.00 3.34
C GLY A 298 10.78 9.54 3.75
N ASP A 299 10.85 9.23 5.05
CA ASP A 299 10.57 7.91 5.61
C ASP A 299 9.10 7.50 5.38
N GLU A 300 8.19 8.48 5.31
CA GLU A 300 6.79 8.27 4.95
C GLU A 300 6.57 8.10 3.44
N GLY A 301 7.59 8.31 2.60
CA GLY A 301 7.49 8.18 1.14
C GLY A 301 7.19 9.49 0.40
N TRP A 302 7.43 10.65 1.03
CA TRP A 302 7.45 11.93 0.31
C TRP A 302 8.78 12.15 -0.40
N LEU A 303 8.72 12.66 -1.63
CA LEU A 303 9.85 12.93 -2.50
C LEU A 303 9.91 14.41 -2.88
N VAL A 304 11.12 14.89 -3.14
CA VAL A 304 11.36 16.25 -3.65
C VAL A 304 12.12 16.24 -4.98
N TYR A 305 11.81 17.20 -5.84
CA TYR A 305 12.52 17.44 -7.09
C TYR A 305 12.56 18.93 -7.43
N GLY A 306 13.74 19.46 -7.77
CA GLY A 306 13.94 20.85 -8.15
C GLY A 306 14.23 21.02 -9.64
N ASN A 307 13.61 22.00 -10.29
CA ASN A 307 13.95 22.46 -11.64
C ASN A 307 14.50 23.89 -11.57
N VAL A 308 15.54 24.18 -12.34
CA VAL A 308 16.15 25.51 -12.41
C VAL A 308 16.08 26.04 -13.83
N PHE A 309 15.59 27.27 -13.97
CA PHE A 309 15.48 27.98 -15.24
C PHE A 309 16.20 29.32 -15.18
N ASP A 310 16.78 29.74 -16.29
CA ASP A 310 17.36 31.08 -16.39
C ASP A 310 16.27 32.18 -16.38
N PRO A 311 16.63 33.46 -16.25
CA PRO A 311 15.65 34.56 -16.27
C PRO A 311 14.87 34.71 -17.60
N ALA A 312 15.31 34.05 -18.67
CA ALA A 312 14.61 34.01 -19.94
C ALA A 312 13.62 32.82 -20.04
N GLY A 313 13.57 31.97 -19.02
CA GLY A 313 12.71 30.79 -18.95
C GLY A 313 13.30 29.53 -19.60
N ASN A 314 14.59 29.52 -19.96
CA ASN A 314 15.22 28.32 -20.49
C ASN A 314 15.59 27.39 -19.34
N TYR A 315 15.27 26.10 -19.50
CA TYR A 315 15.67 25.07 -18.57
C TYR A 315 17.20 24.96 -18.49
N LEU A 316 17.75 24.96 -17.28
CA LEU A 316 19.18 24.79 -17.02
C LEU A 316 19.48 23.37 -16.58
N TYR A 317 18.88 22.94 -15.47
CA TYR A 317 19.08 21.61 -14.89
C TYR A 317 17.98 21.28 -13.88
N GLY A 318 17.96 20.02 -13.44
CA GLY A 318 17.10 19.52 -12.38
C GLY A 318 17.87 18.65 -11.41
N TYR A 319 17.35 18.49 -10.20
CA TYR A 319 17.99 17.73 -9.12
C TYR A 319 16.95 17.01 -8.25
N GLY A 320 17.32 15.83 -7.77
CA GLY A 320 16.41 14.83 -7.23
C GLY A 320 16.17 13.67 -8.23
N PRO A 321 15.22 12.77 -7.96
CA PRO A 321 14.39 12.72 -6.75
C PRO A 321 15.21 12.41 -5.50
N ALA A 322 14.79 12.94 -4.35
CA ALA A 322 15.33 12.58 -3.04
C ALA A 322 14.19 12.50 -2.02
N GLY A 323 14.40 11.79 -0.91
CA GLY A 323 13.47 11.81 0.22
C GLY A 323 13.25 13.23 0.72
N ALA A 324 12.00 13.59 1.00
CA ALA A 324 11.64 14.93 1.45
C ALA A 324 12.30 15.25 2.79
N PRO A 325 13.06 16.36 2.88
CA PRO A 325 13.73 16.74 4.11
C PRO A 325 12.72 17.31 5.11
N ASN A 326 13.06 17.19 6.39
CA ASN A 326 12.36 17.87 7.48
C ASN A 326 13.36 18.63 8.34
N ASN A 327 13.75 19.83 7.89
CA ASN A 327 14.72 20.65 8.62
C ASN A 327 14.27 22.12 8.71
N PRO A 328 13.67 22.53 9.84
CA PRO A 328 13.26 23.91 10.05
C PRO A 328 14.41 24.92 10.04
N ALA A 329 15.64 24.48 10.33
CA ALA A 329 16.83 25.33 10.38
C ALA A 329 17.50 25.53 9.01
N ALA A 330 17.17 24.67 8.05
CA ALA A 330 17.74 24.66 6.71
C ALA A 330 16.60 24.35 5.71
N PRO A 331 15.73 25.35 5.44
CA PRO A 331 14.46 25.13 4.78
C PRO A 331 14.65 24.89 3.27
N ALA A 332 14.86 23.63 2.90
CA ALA A 332 14.83 23.16 1.53
C ALA A 332 13.47 22.48 1.24
N PHE A 333 12.71 22.97 0.25
CA PHE A 333 11.42 22.43 -0.25
C PHE A 333 10.24 22.40 0.75
N CYS A 334 10.43 21.89 1.96
CA CYS A 334 9.37 21.69 2.94
C CYS A 334 9.91 21.53 4.36
N THR A 335 9.01 21.61 5.33
CA THR A 335 9.27 21.21 6.72
C THR A 335 7.95 20.99 7.46
N LEU A 336 7.98 20.17 8.51
CA LEU A 336 6.91 20.13 9.49
C LEU A 336 6.99 21.38 10.37
N VAL A 337 5.84 22.03 10.59
CA VAL A 337 5.71 23.23 11.44
C VAL A 337 4.68 22.98 12.53
N THR A 338 4.80 23.73 13.63
CA THR A 338 3.80 23.71 14.71
C THR A 338 3.25 25.10 14.94
N GLY A 339 2.01 25.18 15.45
CA GLY A 339 1.38 26.45 15.81
C GLY A 339 0.76 27.23 14.65
N GLU A 340 0.70 26.66 13.44
CA GLU A 340 -0.08 27.18 12.31
C GLU A 340 -1.53 26.63 12.29
N GLY A 341 -1.80 25.60 13.11
CA GLY A 341 -3.08 24.90 13.22
C GLY A 341 -4.20 25.66 13.92
N GLY A 342 -5.42 25.15 13.73
CA GLY A 342 -6.64 25.52 14.45
C GLY A 342 -7.24 24.30 15.16
N ALA A 343 -8.44 24.45 15.74
CA ALA A 343 -9.08 23.38 16.53
C ALA A 343 -9.37 22.06 15.76
N GLY A 344 -9.16 22.03 14.44
CA GLY A 344 -9.32 20.84 13.59
C GLY A 344 -8.09 20.46 12.76
N GLN A 345 -6.92 21.08 13.01
CA GLN A 345 -5.67 20.85 12.27
C GLN A 345 -4.55 20.33 13.15
N GLY A 346 -4.89 19.84 14.34
CA GLY A 346 -3.91 19.31 15.28
C GLY A 346 -2.83 20.33 15.68
N THR A 347 -1.66 19.82 16.01
CA THR A 347 -0.52 20.58 16.53
C THR A 347 0.56 20.82 15.48
N GLN A 348 0.57 20.02 14.42
CA GLN A 348 1.62 19.93 13.42
C GLN A 348 1.04 19.96 12.01
N GLN A 349 1.70 20.68 11.09
CA GLN A 349 1.26 20.83 9.72
C GLN A 349 2.45 20.77 8.77
N LEU A 350 2.18 20.50 7.50
CA LEU A 350 3.18 20.56 6.45
C LEU A 350 3.30 21.99 5.92
N SER A 351 4.51 22.53 5.90
CA SER A 351 4.84 23.78 5.19
C SER A 351 5.64 23.46 3.95
N VAL A 352 5.20 23.93 2.77
CA VAL A 352 5.89 23.73 1.49
C VAL A 352 6.26 25.08 0.88
N PHE A 353 7.48 25.18 0.37
CA PHE A 353 8.09 26.40 -0.15
C PHE A 353 9.18 26.09 -1.19
N SER A 354 9.69 27.12 -1.85
CA SER A 354 10.84 27.04 -2.76
C SER A 354 12.10 26.63 -2.01
N ASP A 355 13.01 25.94 -2.69
CA ASP A 355 14.30 25.55 -2.16
C ASP A 355 15.24 26.75 -1.94
N TYR A 356 15.16 27.34 -0.74
CA TYR A 356 15.98 28.48 -0.38
C TYR A 356 17.44 28.13 -0.09
N GLU A 357 17.83 26.85 -0.16
CA GLU A 357 19.24 26.45 -0.12
C GLU A 357 19.91 26.57 -1.48
N ASN A 358 19.13 26.63 -2.57
CA ASN A 358 19.69 26.80 -3.90
C ASN A 358 20.21 28.23 -4.09
N ALA A 359 21.52 28.36 -4.26
CA ALA A 359 22.21 29.63 -4.46
C ALA A 359 21.84 30.31 -5.80
N ASP A 360 21.26 29.58 -6.76
CA ASP A 360 20.89 30.14 -8.07
C ASP A 360 19.76 31.16 -8.02
N HIS A 361 18.98 31.17 -6.94
CA HIS A 361 18.08 32.29 -6.67
C HIS A 361 18.84 33.63 -6.65
N ALA A 362 20.08 33.69 -6.15
CA ALA A 362 20.87 34.91 -6.16
C ALA A 362 21.24 35.39 -7.58
N ASN A 363 21.20 34.49 -8.57
CA ASN A 363 21.45 34.77 -9.97
C ASN A 363 20.17 35.24 -10.71
N GLY A 364 19.02 35.28 -10.02
CA GLY A 364 17.71 35.58 -10.60
C GLY A 364 17.09 34.41 -11.37
N ASN A 365 17.67 33.22 -11.27
CA ASN A 365 17.11 32.01 -11.86
C ASN A 365 15.80 31.65 -11.17
N LEU A 366 14.84 31.11 -11.93
CA LEU A 366 13.60 30.56 -11.38
C LEU A 366 13.88 29.14 -10.88
N ILE A 367 13.61 28.91 -9.61
CA ILE A 367 13.62 27.56 -9.03
C ILE A 367 12.17 27.15 -8.89
N GLU A 368 11.84 26.00 -9.47
CA GLU A 368 10.58 25.29 -9.25
C GLU A 368 10.86 24.10 -8.35
N SER A 369 10.34 24.17 -7.13
CA SER A 369 10.42 23.11 -6.13
C SER A 369 9.15 22.27 -6.19
N ASN A 370 9.31 20.96 -6.25
CA ASN A 370 8.22 20.00 -6.22
C ASN A 370 8.36 19.13 -4.97
N LEU A 371 7.29 18.99 -4.20
CA LEU A 371 7.12 18.00 -3.13
C LEU A 371 5.96 17.09 -3.52
N TYR A 372 6.17 15.78 -3.56
CA TYR A 372 5.16 14.87 -4.08
C TYR A 372 5.27 13.47 -3.50
N ARG A 373 4.18 12.70 -3.67
CA ARG A 373 4.19 11.25 -3.60
C ARG A 373 3.91 10.68 -4.97
N GLU A 374 4.35 9.46 -5.20
CA GLU A 374 4.13 8.77 -6.46
C GLU A 374 3.67 7.33 -6.27
N GLN A 375 2.84 6.87 -7.20
CA GLN A 375 2.35 5.49 -7.31
C GLN A 375 2.27 5.12 -8.80
N VAL A 376 2.17 3.85 -9.13
CA VAL A 376 1.98 3.40 -10.53
C VAL A 376 0.53 3.04 -10.77
N ILE A 377 -0.02 3.54 -11.88
CA ILE A 377 -1.39 3.25 -12.29
C ILE A 377 -1.50 1.79 -12.74
N GLY A 378 -2.40 1.04 -12.09
CA GLY A 378 -2.67 -0.37 -12.40
C GLY A 378 -3.82 -0.54 -13.38
N GLY A 379 -4.01 -1.77 -13.86
CA GLY A 379 -5.14 -2.11 -14.74
C GLY A 379 -6.50 -1.93 -14.07
N ASP A 380 -6.58 -2.19 -12.77
CA ASP A 380 -7.81 -2.07 -11.97
C ASP A 380 -8.22 -0.60 -11.72
N ASP A 381 -7.33 0.35 -12.00
CA ASP A 381 -7.65 1.78 -11.92
C ASP A 381 -8.48 2.27 -13.11
N VAL A 382 -8.52 1.52 -14.21
CA VAL A 382 -9.18 1.97 -15.44
C VAL A 382 -10.68 2.15 -15.20
N GLY A 383 -11.17 3.36 -15.51
CA GLY A 383 -12.55 3.76 -15.30
C GLY A 383 -12.83 4.38 -13.94
N LYS A 384 -11.86 4.33 -13.01
CA LYS A 384 -11.95 4.98 -11.70
C LYS A 384 -11.56 6.45 -11.80
N THR A 385 -12.08 7.26 -10.89
CA THR A 385 -11.62 8.63 -10.66
C THR A 385 -10.93 8.69 -9.31
N TRP A 386 -9.74 9.26 -9.29
CA TRP A 386 -8.96 9.45 -8.07
C TRP A 386 -9.00 10.91 -7.67
N VAL A 387 -9.30 11.16 -6.39
CA VAL A 387 -9.49 12.48 -5.83
C VAL A 387 -8.45 12.71 -4.75
N PHE A 388 -7.67 13.79 -4.91
CA PHE A 388 -6.73 14.28 -3.92
C PHE A 388 -7.34 15.50 -3.24
N THR A 389 -7.58 15.40 -1.93
CA THR A 389 -8.12 16.48 -1.10
C THR A 389 -7.15 16.85 0.00
N PHE A 390 -7.21 18.11 0.41
CA PHE A 390 -6.36 18.63 1.47
C PHE A 390 -6.96 19.91 2.04
N GLN A 391 -6.56 20.26 3.25
CA GLN A 391 -6.79 21.57 3.83
C GLN A 391 -5.56 22.43 3.64
N ALA A 392 -5.76 23.71 3.37
CA ALA A 392 -4.63 24.64 3.25
C ALA A 392 -4.98 26.05 3.72
N ARG A 393 -3.93 26.78 4.10
CA ARG A 393 -3.99 28.21 4.41
C ARG A 393 -2.65 28.89 4.17
N LYS A 394 -2.69 30.23 4.12
CA LYS A 394 -1.50 31.05 4.23
C LYS A 394 -0.91 30.95 5.65
N PRO A 395 0.42 30.84 5.81
CA PRO A 395 1.06 30.87 7.12
C PRO A 395 0.84 32.22 7.83
N PHE A 396 0.98 32.23 9.16
CA PHE A 396 0.91 33.47 9.94
C PHE A 396 2.03 34.46 9.60
N MET A 397 3.21 33.94 9.26
CA MET A 397 4.38 34.72 8.88
C MET A 397 4.95 34.23 7.54
N GLY A 398 5.18 35.16 6.62
CA GLY A 398 5.55 34.81 5.26
C GLY A 398 4.35 34.33 4.44
N GLY A 399 4.64 33.74 3.28
CA GLY A 399 3.63 33.23 2.34
C GLY A 399 3.75 33.85 0.96
N VAL A 400 3.12 33.22 -0.02
CA VAL A 400 3.34 33.50 -1.44
C VAL A 400 3.29 35.01 -1.74
N THR A 401 4.37 35.52 -2.32
CA THR A 401 4.52 36.92 -2.70
C THR A 401 5.02 37.02 -4.12
N ALA A 402 4.24 37.67 -5.00
CA ALA A 402 4.59 37.85 -6.40
C ALA A 402 6.02 38.41 -6.57
N PRO A 403 6.80 37.93 -7.56
CA PRO A 403 6.41 37.04 -8.65
C PRO A 403 6.42 35.54 -8.33
N ALA A 404 6.61 35.12 -7.06
CA ALA A 404 6.50 33.72 -6.71
C ALA A 404 5.08 33.17 -6.90
N SER A 405 4.98 31.87 -7.10
CA SER A 405 3.71 31.15 -7.20
C SER A 405 3.74 29.85 -6.42
N ALA A 406 2.56 29.32 -6.11
CA ALA A 406 2.37 28.02 -5.49
C ALA A 406 1.17 27.31 -6.13
N ALA A 407 1.24 25.99 -6.28
CA ALA A 407 0.13 25.20 -6.78
C ALA A 407 0.11 23.81 -6.14
N ALA A 408 -1.08 23.22 -6.03
CA ALA A 408 -1.24 21.78 -5.82
C ALA A 408 -1.46 21.10 -7.17
N PHE A 409 -1.05 19.83 -7.31
CA PHE A 409 -1.18 19.13 -8.57
C PHE A 409 -1.52 17.64 -8.44
N ILE A 410 -2.15 17.12 -9.48
CA ILE A 410 -2.08 15.71 -9.90
C ILE A 410 -1.42 15.69 -11.27
N LYS A 411 -0.36 14.91 -11.46
CA LYS A 411 0.26 14.73 -12.77
C LYS A 411 0.56 13.27 -13.05
N THR A 412 0.66 12.93 -14.33
CA THR A 412 1.08 11.59 -14.75
C THR A 412 2.29 11.67 -15.66
N LEU A 413 3.24 10.78 -15.47
CA LEU A 413 4.46 10.66 -16.27
C LEU A 413 4.49 9.30 -16.95
N ASP A 414 4.80 9.25 -18.24
CA ASP A 414 4.87 8.01 -19.02
C ASP A 414 6.32 7.48 -19.09
N PRO A 415 6.68 6.45 -18.31
CA PRO A 415 8.04 5.90 -18.34
C PRO A 415 8.39 5.28 -19.69
N ALA A 416 7.40 4.78 -20.44
CA ALA A 416 7.60 4.20 -21.77
C ALA A 416 7.90 5.27 -22.83
N ASN A 417 7.62 6.53 -22.54
CA ASN A 417 7.87 7.67 -23.41
C ASN A 417 8.82 8.70 -22.74
N GLY A 418 9.88 8.20 -22.10
CA GLY A 418 10.94 9.05 -21.54
C GLY A 418 10.47 9.92 -20.38
N TYR A 419 9.51 9.45 -19.59
CA TYR A 419 8.89 10.17 -18.47
C TYR A 419 8.18 11.46 -18.88
N ASN A 420 7.73 11.55 -20.14
CA ASN A 420 6.92 12.67 -20.60
C ASN A 420 5.66 12.82 -19.75
N MET A 421 5.38 14.06 -19.33
CA MET A 421 4.16 14.37 -18.60
C MET A 421 2.96 14.30 -19.52
N THR A 422 1.99 13.45 -19.19
CA THR A 422 0.80 13.17 -20.01
C THR A 422 -0.46 13.84 -19.48
N ASN A 423 -0.54 14.06 -18.16
CA ASN A 423 -1.58 14.86 -17.53
C ASN A 423 -0.96 15.80 -16.50
N HIS A 424 -1.54 16.98 -16.35
CA HIS A 424 -1.18 17.94 -15.31
C HIS A 424 -2.42 18.73 -14.90
N VAL A 425 -3.08 18.28 -13.84
CA VAL A 425 -4.21 18.97 -13.21
C VAL A 425 -3.65 19.81 -12.08
N THR A 426 -3.84 21.12 -12.14
CA THR A 426 -3.27 22.06 -11.18
C THR A 426 -4.34 22.92 -10.52
N LEU A 427 -4.14 23.24 -9.25
CA LEU A 427 -4.91 24.22 -8.51
C LEU A 427 -3.96 25.31 -8.00
N ASP A 428 -4.21 26.55 -8.41
CA ASP A 428 -3.41 27.70 -7.99
C ASP A 428 -3.64 28.00 -6.50
N MET A 429 -2.55 28.02 -5.74
CA MET A 429 -2.51 28.30 -4.31
C MET A 429 -1.83 29.64 -4.00
N SER A 430 -1.48 30.43 -5.03
CA SER A 430 -0.68 31.65 -4.89
C SER A 430 -1.42 32.76 -4.12
N ASP A 431 -2.74 32.83 -4.28
CA ASP A 431 -3.61 33.81 -3.62
C ASP A 431 -4.37 33.23 -2.41
N ILE A 432 -3.83 32.18 -1.78
CA ILE A 432 -4.49 31.50 -0.66
C ILE A 432 -4.75 32.43 0.54
N GLY A 433 -5.94 32.31 1.12
CA GLY A 433 -6.37 33.08 2.30
C GLY A 433 -5.73 32.61 3.61
N GLY A 434 -5.84 33.45 4.66
CA GLY A 434 -5.32 33.12 6.00
C GLY A 434 -6.19 32.17 6.82
N GLU A 435 -7.40 31.87 6.36
CA GLU A 435 -8.29 30.90 7.00
C GLU A 435 -8.10 29.52 6.35
N TRP A 436 -8.24 28.46 7.15
CA TRP A 436 -8.26 27.08 6.65
C TRP A 436 -9.45 26.87 5.72
N ALA A 437 -9.17 26.29 4.54
CA ALA A 437 -10.18 25.91 3.57
C ALA A 437 -9.84 24.55 2.96
N ASP A 438 -10.87 23.83 2.52
CA ASP A 438 -10.74 22.54 1.83
C ASP A 438 -10.54 22.75 0.33
N TYR A 439 -9.65 21.94 -0.24
CA TYR A 439 -9.30 21.95 -1.66
C TYR A 439 -9.31 20.53 -2.22
N SER A 440 -9.51 20.42 -3.54
CA SER A 440 -9.54 19.12 -4.20
C SER A 440 -9.07 19.20 -5.66
N LEU A 441 -8.41 18.13 -6.09
CA LEU A 441 -8.04 17.83 -7.46
C LEU A 441 -8.56 16.43 -7.78
N SER A 442 -8.84 16.14 -9.05
CA SER A 442 -9.20 14.79 -9.47
C SER A 442 -8.68 14.44 -10.85
N LEU A 443 -8.44 13.16 -11.09
CA LEU A 443 -8.08 12.61 -12.38
C LEU A 443 -8.82 11.30 -12.62
N SER A 444 -9.54 11.22 -13.73
CA SER A 444 -10.14 9.95 -14.20
C SER A 444 -9.11 9.14 -14.96
N ILE A 445 -8.98 7.87 -14.61
CA ILE A 445 -7.99 6.97 -15.18
C ILE A 445 -8.58 6.25 -16.39
N ASN A 446 -7.90 6.33 -17.52
CA ASN A 446 -8.22 5.57 -18.73
C ASN A 446 -7.15 4.51 -19.01
N ALA A 447 -7.46 3.56 -19.89
CA ALA A 447 -6.56 2.45 -20.23
C ALA A 447 -5.18 2.89 -20.75
N GLY A 448 -5.07 4.08 -21.35
CA GLY A 448 -3.79 4.62 -21.83
C GLY A 448 -2.88 5.15 -20.73
N LEU A 449 -3.37 5.27 -19.49
CA LEU A 449 -2.58 5.70 -18.33
C LEU A 449 -2.01 4.52 -17.52
N VAL A 450 -2.41 3.29 -17.82
CA VAL A 450 -1.91 2.09 -17.13
C VAL A 450 -0.39 2.00 -17.32
N GLY A 451 0.33 1.74 -16.23
CA GLY A 451 1.80 1.71 -16.18
C GLY A 451 2.47 3.08 -16.08
N GLN A 452 1.71 4.18 -16.15
CA GLN A 452 2.26 5.51 -15.92
C GLN A 452 2.40 5.81 -14.42
N ILE A 453 3.33 6.69 -14.09
CA ILE A 453 3.51 7.19 -12.73
C ILE A 453 2.44 8.24 -12.47
N PHE A 454 1.68 8.07 -11.38
CA PHE A 454 0.71 9.02 -10.85
C PHE A 454 1.33 9.76 -9.68
N GLN A 455 1.42 11.09 -9.78
CA GLN A 455 2.00 11.93 -8.74
C GLN A 455 0.97 12.91 -8.21
N ILE A 456 0.91 13.02 -6.89
CA ILE A 456 0.17 14.07 -6.17
C ILE A 456 1.15 14.90 -5.37
N GLY A 457 0.89 16.20 -5.26
CA GLY A 457 1.77 17.03 -4.47
C GLY A 457 1.55 18.52 -4.64
N PHE A 458 2.62 19.24 -4.32
CA PHE A 458 2.66 20.68 -4.24
C PHE A 458 3.90 21.20 -4.96
N THR A 459 3.78 22.34 -5.61
CA THR A 459 4.87 23.02 -6.27
C THR A 459 4.93 24.49 -5.88
N ASN A 460 6.14 25.02 -5.79
CA ASN A 460 6.42 26.40 -5.46
C ASN A 460 7.49 26.93 -6.39
N THR A 461 7.31 28.13 -6.93
CA THR A 461 8.31 28.77 -7.78
C THR A 461 8.76 30.11 -7.24
N SER A 462 10.06 30.39 -7.30
CA SER A 462 10.65 31.65 -6.82
C SER A 462 11.91 31.99 -7.59
N THR A 463 12.21 33.28 -7.76
CA THR A 463 13.42 33.73 -8.50
C THR A 463 14.47 34.37 -7.62
N LEU A 464 14.07 35.07 -6.57
CA LEU A 464 14.93 35.90 -5.72
C LEU A 464 14.57 35.69 -4.25
N TYR A 465 14.44 34.42 -3.84
CA TYR A 465 14.06 34.04 -2.47
C TYR A 465 12.74 34.70 -2.01
N GLN A 466 11.82 35.01 -2.93
CA GLN A 466 10.52 35.53 -2.52
C GLN A 466 9.81 34.46 -1.66
N PRO A 467 9.12 34.87 -0.59
CA PRO A 467 8.35 33.95 0.23
C PRO A 467 7.31 33.21 -0.61
N THR A 468 7.25 31.90 -0.44
CA THR A 468 6.39 30.98 -1.21
C THR A 468 5.56 30.05 -0.34
N ALA A 469 5.72 30.12 0.98
CA ALA A 469 5.17 29.13 1.90
C ALA A 469 3.64 29.02 1.82
N VAL A 470 3.15 27.79 1.77
CA VAL A 470 1.74 27.42 1.98
C VAL A 470 1.70 26.31 3.01
N ILE A 471 0.75 26.39 3.94
CA ILE A 471 0.55 25.38 4.98
C ILE A 471 -0.57 24.43 4.54
N TYR A 472 -0.30 23.13 4.64
CA TYR A 472 -1.17 22.04 4.25
C TYR A 472 -1.40 21.08 5.42
N ASP A 473 -2.58 20.48 5.44
CA ASP A 473 -2.98 19.50 6.44
C ASP A 473 -4.11 18.60 5.93
N ASN A 474 -4.41 17.51 6.64
CA ASN A 474 -5.52 16.60 6.38
C ASN A 474 -5.57 16.13 4.92
N LEU A 475 -4.45 15.60 4.44
CA LEU A 475 -4.31 15.09 3.09
C LEU A 475 -5.08 13.76 2.95
N LEU A 476 -5.76 13.60 1.83
CA LEU A 476 -6.45 12.36 1.49
C LEU A 476 -6.45 12.15 -0.02
N LEU A 477 -5.91 11.03 -0.46
CA LEU A 477 -6.06 10.47 -1.80
C LEU A 477 -6.97 9.25 -1.72
N ARG A 478 -8.00 9.19 -2.56
CA ARG A 478 -8.88 8.02 -2.64
C ARG A 478 -9.59 7.92 -3.98
N GLU A 479 -10.09 6.71 -4.28
CA GLU A 479 -11.08 6.49 -5.34
C GLU A 479 -12.40 7.20 -4.98
N GLY A 480 -13.01 7.88 -5.94
CA GLY A 480 -14.34 8.47 -5.80
C GLY A 480 -14.68 9.48 -6.89
N GLU A 481 -15.96 9.86 -6.96
CA GLU A 481 -16.35 11.01 -7.79
C GLU A 481 -15.91 12.32 -7.14
N MET A 482 -15.74 13.37 -7.97
CA MET A 482 -15.60 14.74 -7.52
C MET A 482 -16.91 15.18 -6.85
N SER A 483 -17.13 14.77 -5.60
CA SER A 483 -18.08 15.43 -4.73
C SER A 483 -17.57 16.85 -4.50
N PRO A 484 -18.40 17.90 -4.52
CA PRO A 484 -18.01 19.21 -4.03
C PRO A 484 -17.59 19.07 -2.56
N ALA A 485 -16.28 18.84 -2.35
CA ALA A 485 -15.67 18.27 -1.15
C ALA A 485 -16.30 16.91 -0.70
N PRO A 486 -15.51 15.94 -0.25
CA PRO A 486 -15.90 15.22 0.95
C PRO A 486 -16.06 16.29 2.02
N MET A 487 -17.28 16.53 2.49
CA MET A 487 -17.43 17.14 3.79
C MET A 487 -16.68 16.19 4.74
N PRO A 488 -15.55 16.58 5.40
CA PRO A 488 -15.07 15.81 6.54
C PRO A 488 -16.27 15.69 7.47
N GLU A 489 -16.47 14.56 8.15
CA GLU A 489 -17.55 14.46 9.15
C GLU A 489 -17.48 15.70 10.04
N MET A 490 -18.36 16.67 9.76
CA MET A 490 -18.37 17.95 10.43
C MET A 490 -18.86 17.63 11.83
N PHE A 491 -18.30 18.31 12.82
CA PHE A 491 -18.85 18.36 14.18
C PHE A 491 -20.36 18.14 14.14
N SER A 492 -20.89 17.18 14.90
CA SER A 492 -22.34 16.93 14.98
C SER A 492 -23.10 18.12 15.58
N ALA A 493 -22.43 19.27 15.78
CA ALA A 493 -22.98 20.54 16.18
C ALA A 493 -22.39 21.67 15.32
N ARG A 494 -23.20 22.60 14.83
CA ARG A 494 -22.76 23.80 14.08
C ARG A 494 -23.29 25.08 14.74
N LEU A 495 -22.41 26.01 15.10
CA LEU A 495 -22.76 27.33 15.64
C LEU A 495 -22.89 28.37 14.51
N GLY A 496 -24.11 28.85 14.29
CA GLY A 496 -24.42 29.87 13.30
C GLY A 496 -24.13 31.30 13.79
N ARG A 497 -24.28 32.27 12.88
CA ARG A 497 -24.09 33.70 13.21
C ARG A 497 -25.30 34.21 13.97
N ASN A 498 -25.06 34.93 15.06
CA ASN A 498 -26.13 35.57 15.79
C ASN A 498 -26.78 36.67 14.93
N TYR A 499 -28.09 36.81 15.00
CA TYR A 499 -28.83 37.85 14.29
C TYR A 499 -29.82 38.56 15.21
N PRO A 500 -29.84 39.90 15.22
CA PRO A 500 -28.91 40.81 14.51
C PRO A 500 -27.47 40.78 15.09
N ASN A 501 -26.47 41.24 14.32
CA ASN A 501 -25.11 41.53 14.81
C ASN A 501 -24.52 42.69 13.99
N PRO A 502 -24.25 43.87 14.56
CA PRO A 502 -24.45 44.24 15.97
C PRO A 502 -25.92 44.21 16.41
N PHE A 503 -26.18 44.07 17.71
CA PHE A 503 -27.53 43.97 18.29
C PHE A 503 -27.76 44.93 19.46
N ASN A 504 -29.03 45.21 19.76
CA ASN A 504 -29.46 46.04 20.89
C ASN A 504 -30.87 45.65 21.40
N PRO A 505 -31.03 45.21 22.66
CA PRO A 505 -30.06 44.49 23.48
C PRO A 505 -30.10 42.97 23.22
N ALA A 506 -30.99 42.50 22.34
CA ALA A 506 -31.23 41.08 22.12
C ALA A 506 -30.77 40.57 20.75
N THR A 507 -30.24 39.35 20.72
CA THR A 507 -29.88 38.61 19.50
C THR A 507 -30.30 37.16 19.61
N THR A 508 -30.67 36.56 18.48
CA THR A 508 -30.85 35.11 18.37
C THR A 508 -29.53 34.46 17.96
N ILE A 509 -29.15 33.37 18.62
CA ILE A 509 -27.95 32.57 18.36
C ILE A 509 -28.42 31.21 17.81
N PRO A 510 -28.36 31.00 16.49
CA PRO A 510 -28.74 29.73 15.89
C PRO A 510 -27.61 28.71 16.04
N PHE A 511 -27.96 27.46 16.33
CA PHE A 511 -27.05 26.32 16.18
C PHE A 511 -27.83 25.07 15.76
N SER A 512 -27.17 24.10 15.14
CA SER A 512 -27.81 22.84 14.73
C SER A 512 -27.05 21.65 15.27
N LEU A 513 -27.77 20.59 15.64
CA LEU A 513 -27.22 19.31 16.06
C LEU A 513 -27.60 18.21 15.05
N GLU A 514 -26.63 17.42 14.60
CA GLU A 514 -26.84 16.29 13.69
C GLU A 514 -27.32 15.04 14.44
N ARG A 515 -26.92 14.90 15.71
CA ARG A 515 -27.41 13.87 16.65
C ARG A 515 -27.66 14.47 18.03
N SER A 516 -28.41 13.77 18.89
CA SER A 516 -28.63 14.23 20.26
C SER A 516 -27.32 14.31 21.04
N ALA A 517 -27.04 15.44 21.69
CA ALA A 517 -25.78 15.69 22.38
C ALA A 517 -25.95 16.62 23.59
N ARG A 518 -25.04 16.51 24.56
CA ARG A 518 -24.89 17.47 25.65
C ARG A 518 -24.32 18.78 25.10
N VAL A 519 -25.05 19.87 25.27
CA VAL A 519 -24.71 21.20 24.76
C VAL A 519 -24.46 22.16 25.91
N GLN A 520 -23.33 22.87 25.85
CA GLN A 520 -23.08 24.07 26.66
C GLN A 520 -22.90 25.28 25.74
N LEU A 521 -23.81 26.25 25.81
CA LEU A 521 -23.74 27.51 25.06
C LEU A 521 -23.55 28.66 26.05
N ALA A 522 -22.43 29.37 25.95
CA ALA A 522 -22.06 30.42 26.90
C ALA A 522 -21.49 31.66 26.20
N ILE A 523 -21.67 32.82 26.83
CA ILE A 523 -21.18 34.12 26.39
C ILE A 523 -20.01 34.55 27.27
N TYR A 524 -18.93 34.99 26.65
CA TYR A 524 -17.72 35.48 27.32
C TYR A 524 -17.40 36.90 26.87
N ASP A 525 -16.78 37.69 27.75
CA ASP A 525 -16.21 38.98 27.39
C ASP A 525 -14.83 38.83 26.70
N VAL A 526 -14.25 39.95 26.27
CA VAL A 526 -12.93 39.98 25.63
C VAL A 526 -11.79 39.47 26.53
N ALA A 527 -11.97 39.53 27.86
CA ALA A 527 -11.02 39.00 28.83
C ALA A 527 -11.22 37.50 29.10
N GLY A 528 -12.18 36.85 28.41
CA GLY A 528 -12.51 35.44 28.60
C GLY A 528 -13.33 35.16 29.86
N ARG A 529 -13.88 36.18 30.53
CA ARG A 529 -14.74 35.99 31.70
C ARG A 529 -16.14 35.60 31.25
N LEU A 530 -16.73 34.63 31.94
CA LEU A 530 -18.11 34.18 31.68
C LEU A 530 -19.09 35.31 32.00
N VAL A 531 -19.88 35.69 31.00
CA VAL A 531 -20.90 36.74 31.08
C VAL A 531 -22.25 36.11 31.36
N ALA A 532 -22.64 35.09 30.59
CA ALA A 532 -23.90 34.35 30.75
C ALA A 532 -23.76 32.92 30.22
N GLU A 533 -24.36 31.95 30.90
CA GLU A 533 -24.59 30.60 30.35
C GLU A 533 -26.04 30.53 29.85
N LEU A 534 -26.20 30.22 28.57
CA LEU A 534 -27.51 30.24 27.90
C LEU A 534 -28.13 28.85 27.78
N VAL A 535 -27.28 27.82 27.63
CA VAL A 535 -27.68 26.41 27.55
C VAL A 535 -26.64 25.57 28.27
N ASN A 536 -27.10 24.57 29.03
CA ASN A 536 -26.26 23.52 29.61
C ASN A 536 -27.11 22.27 29.87
N GLU A 537 -27.52 21.60 28.79
CA GLU A 537 -28.43 20.45 28.84
C GLU A 537 -28.23 19.51 27.66
N ASP A 538 -28.87 18.34 27.72
CA ASP A 538 -28.93 17.39 26.62
C ASP A 538 -30.01 17.81 25.63
N MET A 539 -29.63 18.03 24.37
CA MET A 539 -30.53 18.52 23.34
C MET A 539 -30.67 17.50 22.21
N ALA A 540 -31.87 17.40 21.65
CA ALA A 540 -32.14 16.51 20.52
C ALA A 540 -31.50 17.01 19.23
N ALA A 541 -31.27 16.09 18.28
CA ALA A 541 -30.90 16.43 16.91
C ALA A 541 -31.89 17.43 16.29
N GLY A 542 -31.39 18.39 15.53
CA GLY A 542 -32.18 19.42 14.85
C GLY A 542 -31.61 20.83 14.98
N ALA A 543 -32.32 21.80 14.40
CA ALA A 543 -31.98 23.21 14.49
C ALA A 543 -32.56 23.84 15.77
N HIS A 544 -31.74 24.66 16.44
CA HIS A 544 -32.04 25.35 17.69
C HIS A 544 -31.73 26.85 17.56
N GLY A 545 -32.44 27.67 18.32
CA GLY A 545 -32.23 29.11 18.36
C GLY A 545 -32.40 29.64 19.78
N VAL A 546 -31.33 30.20 20.34
CA VAL A 546 -31.31 30.69 21.73
C VAL A 546 -31.16 32.19 21.73
N VAL A 547 -32.01 32.89 22.48
CA VAL A 547 -31.98 34.35 22.57
C VAL A 547 -31.10 34.75 23.73
N TRP A 548 -30.11 35.62 23.46
CA TRP A 548 -29.43 36.37 24.51
C TRP A 548 -29.99 37.78 24.55
N ASP A 549 -30.43 38.22 25.73
CA ASP A 549 -31.08 39.52 25.97
C ASP A 549 -30.10 40.62 26.44
N GLY A 550 -28.80 40.35 26.36
CA GLY A 550 -27.77 41.29 26.77
C GLY A 550 -27.58 41.38 28.29
N LYS A 551 -28.09 40.42 29.07
CA LYS A 551 -27.86 40.33 30.53
C LYS A 551 -26.70 39.41 30.90
N THR A 552 -26.09 39.67 32.05
CA THR A 552 -25.13 38.79 32.71
C THR A 552 -25.85 37.70 33.52
N HIS A 553 -25.11 36.69 34.01
CA HIS A 553 -25.64 35.64 34.88
C HIS A 553 -26.26 36.17 36.18
N ASP A 554 -25.83 37.35 36.67
CA ASP A 554 -26.39 38.05 37.83
C ASP A 554 -27.63 38.90 37.49
N GLY A 555 -28.10 38.88 36.24
CA GLY A 555 -29.26 39.65 35.77
C GLY A 555 -28.99 41.13 35.50
N ALA A 556 -27.74 41.60 35.62
CA ALA A 556 -27.34 42.96 35.28
C ALA A 556 -27.21 43.13 33.75
N ASN A 557 -27.35 44.36 33.25
CA ASN A 557 -27.10 44.64 31.84
C ASN A 557 -25.60 44.54 31.51
N ALA A 558 -25.26 43.78 30.47
CA ALA A 558 -23.93 43.73 29.92
C ALA A 558 -23.54 45.12 29.34
N ALA A 559 -22.23 45.42 29.33
CA ALA A 559 -21.72 46.66 28.76
C ALA A 559 -21.81 46.63 27.22
N SER A 560 -21.90 47.78 26.55
CA SER A 560 -21.68 47.81 25.10
C SER A 560 -20.25 47.37 24.82
N GLY A 561 -20.05 46.51 23.82
CA GLY A 561 -18.73 45.96 23.53
C GLY A 561 -18.77 44.67 22.74
N GLN A 562 -17.57 44.09 22.59
CA GLN A 562 -17.38 42.81 21.93
C GLN A 562 -17.55 41.66 22.92
N TYR A 563 -18.22 40.62 22.47
CA TYR A 563 -18.48 39.39 23.20
C TYR A 563 -18.16 38.19 22.31
N ARG A 564 -17.97 37.03 22.93
CA ARG A 564 -17.75 35.76 22.24
C ARG A 564 -18.75 34.74 22.72
N CYS A 565 -19.59 34.25 21.82
CA CYS A 565 -20.43 33.09 22.05
C CYS A 565 -19.61 31.83 21.81
N VAL A 566 -19.71 30.85 22.72
CA VAL A 566 -18.99 29.58 22.66
C VAL A 566 -20.00 28.44 22.82
N LEU A 567 -20.01 27.53 21.86
CA LEU A 567 -20.75 26.27 21.87
C LEU A 567 -19.75 25.14 22.18
N ARG A 568 -19.99 24.39 23.25
CA ARG A 568 -19.21 23.20 23.61
C ARG A 568 -20.10 21.97 23.57
N THR A 569 -19.56 20.90 23.03
CA THR A 569 -20.12 19.54 23.06
C THR A 569 -19.00 18.56 23.40
N ALA A 570 -19.33 17.27 23.56
CA ALA A 570 -18.31 16.23 23.72
C ALA A 570 -17.35 16.12 22.52
N GLU A 571 -17.78 16.58 21.34
CA GLU A 571 -17.04 16.46 20.08
C GLU A 571 -16.17 17.69 19.77
N GLY A 572 -16.34 18.79 20.50
CA GLY A 572 -15.52 19.97 20.28
C GLY A 572 -16.15 21.29 20.69
N VAL A 573 -15.43 22.37 20.35
CA VAL A 573 -15.74 23.73 20.78
C VAL A 573 -15.76 24.65 19.57
N GLN A 574 -16.88 25.35 19.37
CA GLN A 574 -17.02 26.38 18.34
C GLN A 574 -17.28 27.73 18.98
N SER A 575 -16.81 28.82 18.34
CA SER A 575 -17.08 30.17 18.85
C SER A 575 -17.38 31.20 17.76
N ARG A 576 -18.11 32.25 18.14
CA ARG A 576 -18.50 33.38 17.27
C ARG A 576 -18.41 34.70 18.02
N GLY A 577 -17.82 35.70 17.39
CA GLY A 577 -17.80 37.08 17.89
C GLY A 577 -19.15 37.76 17.73
N MET A 578 -19.53 38.58 18.71
CA MET A 578 -20.79 39.33 18.75
C MET A 578 -20.52 40.77 19.22
N VAL A 579 -21.31 41.73 18.73
CA VAL A 579 -21.20 43.14 19.12
C VAL A 579 -22.51 43.64 19.71
N LEU A 580 -22.50 43.97 21.01
CA LEU A 580 -23.64 44.58 21.71
C LEU A 580 -23.52 46.10 21.65
N LEU A 581 -24.55 46.76 21.11
CA LEU A 581 -24.72 48.21 21.13
C LEU A 581 -25.80 48.59 22.15
N LYS A 582 -25.60 49.71 22.84
CA LYS A 582 -26.65 50.34 23.65
C LYS A 582 -27.36 51.41 22.84
#